data_AF-A0A931YZ18-F1
#
_entry.id   AF-A0A931YZ18-F1
#
_cell.length_a   1.000
_cell.length_b   1.000
_cell.length_c   1.000
_cell.angle_alpha   90.00
_cell.angle_beta   90.00
_cell.angle_gamma   90.00
#
_symmetry.space_group_name_H-M   'P 1'
#
loop_
_entity.id
_entity.type
_entity.pdbx_description
1 polymer ?
#
loop_
_entity_poly.entity_id
_entity_poly.type
_entity_poly.pdbx_seq_one_letter_code
_entity_poly.pdbx_strand_id
1 'polypeptide(L)'
;MPDPSFVFAQSLSGLTAAMFLFLIASGLSLIFGVLRLLNFAHGTFYMLGAYTAYQIVQWIGTGPGMFWLAALGAAAAVAVLGGVVERFLFRHLYGQEELYQLL
;
A
#
# COMPACT_ATOMS: atom_id res chain seq x y z
N MET A 1 -21.59 -20.16 -43.90
CA MET A 1 -21.89 -20.20 -42.45
C MET A 1 -20.60 -20.62 -41.78
N PRO A 2 -20.06 -19.90 -40.79
CA PRO A 2 -18.88 -20.38 -40.07
C PRO A 2 -19.21 -21.77 -39.53
N ASP A 3 -18.29 -22.70 -39.75
CA ASP A 3 -18.44 -24.07 -39.30
C ASP A 3 -18.52 -24.08 -37.76
N PRO A 4 -19.44 -24.86 -37.15
CA PRO A 4 -19.62 -24.90 -35.70
C PRO A 4 -18.32 -25.25 -34.94
N SER A 5 -17.47 -26.06 -35.57
CA SER A 5 -16.12 -26.40 -35.11
C SER A 5 -15.21 -25.19 -34.97
N PHE A 6 -15.21 -24.29 -35.96
CA PHE A 6 -14.40 -23.08 -35.92
C PHE A 6 -14.83 -22.13 -34.82
N VAL A 7 -16.14 -21.92 -34.64
CA VAL A 7 -16.66 -21.07 -33.55
C VAL A 7 -16.29 -21.65 -32.19
N PHE A 8 -16.38 -22.98 -32.02
CA PHE A 8 -15.99 -23.67 -30.79
C PHE A 8 -14.48 -23.53 -30.51
N ALA A 9 -13.62 -23.78 -31.51
CA ALA A 9 -12.17 -23.64 -31.38
C ALA A 9 -11.75 -22.19 -31.07
N GLN A 10 -12.36 -21.21 -31.73
CA GLN A 10 -12.09 -19.78 -31.50
C GLN A 10 -12.51 -19.34 -30.09
N SER A 11 -13.63 -19.87 -29.58
CA SER A 11 -14.08 -19.62 -28.22
C SER A 11 -13.12 -20.20 -27.18
N LEU A 12 -12.60 -21.41 -27.42
CA LEU A 12 -11.63 -22.05 -26.54
C LEU A 12 -10.28 -21.30 -26.50
N SER A 13 -9.81 -20.84 -27.66
CA SER A 13 -8.63 -19.97 -27.75
C SER A 13 -8.85 -18.63 -27.04
N GLY A 14 -10.01 -18.00 -27.24
CA GLY A 14 -10.37 -16.75 -26.55
C GLY A 14 -10.45 -16.92 -25.04
N LEU A 15 -11.04 -18.01 -24.56
CA LEU A 15 -11.10 -18.37 -23.14
C LEU A 15 -9.70 -18.56 -22.55
N THR A 16 -8.82 -19.25 -23.27
CA THR A 16 -7.44 -19.48 -22.83
C THR A 16 -6.69 -18.15 -22.65
N ALA A 17 -6.79 -17.25 -23.62
CA ALA A 17 -6.20 -15.91 -23.52
C ALA A 17 -6.82 -15.10 -22.36
N ALA A 18 -8.13 -15.17 -22.17
CA ALA A 18 -8.82 -14.52 -21.07
C ALA A 18 -8.39 -15.06 -19.70
N MET A 19 -8.16 -16.36 -19.57
CA MET A 19 -7.66 -16.98 -18.33
C MET A 19 -6.27 -16.48 -17.95
N PHE A 20 -5.35 -16.34 -18.91
CA PHE A 20 -4.03 -15.76 -18.65
C PHE A 20 -4.14 -14.32 -18.15
N LEU A 21 -4.94 -13.49 -18.84
CA LEU A 21 -5.17 -12.09 -18.43
C LEU A 21 -5.85 -12.01 -17.06
N PHE A 22 -6.79 -12.90 -16.78
CA PHE A 22 -7.48 -12.99 -15.49
C PHE A 22 -6.52 -13.38 -14.36
N LEU A 23 -5.64 -14.36 -14.56
CA LEU A 23 -4.65 -14.77 -13.57
C LEU A 23 -3.65 -13.63 -13.26
N ILE A 24 -3.20 -12.91 -14.29
CA ILE A 24 -2.31 -11.75 -14.11
C ILE A 24 -3.04 -10.65 -13.34
N ALA A 25 -4.26 -10.28 -13.76
CA ALA A 25 -5.04 -9.23 -13.12
C ALA A 25 -5.44 -9.56 -11.69
N SER A 26 -5.85 -10.81 -11.42
CA SER A 26 -6.18 -11.28 -10.07
C SER A 26 -4.95 -11.31 -9.17
N GLY A 27 -3.81 -11.80 -9.66
CA GLY A 27 -2.54 -11.77 -8.93
C GLY A 27 -2.12 -10.35 -8.56
N LEU A 28 -2.22 -9.41 -9.51
CA LEU A 28 -1.92 -8.00 -9.26
C LEU A 28 -2.91 -7.36 -8.28
N SER A 29 -4.20 -7.69 -8.37
CA SER A 29 -5.23 -7.24 -7.44
C SER A 29 -5.07 -7.83 -6.04
N LEU A 30 -4.54 -9.04 -5.91
CA LEU A 30 -4.24 -9.69 -4.63
C LEU A 30 -3.01 -9.07 -3.98
N ILE A 31 -1.94 -8.85 -4.77
CA ILE A 31 -0.74 -8.12 -4.36
C ILE A 31 -1.12 -6.72 -3.88
N PHE A 32 -1.84 -5.93 -4.69
CA PHE A 32 -2.28 -4.60 -4.27
C PHE A 32 -3.37 -4.62 -3.20
N GLY A 33 -4.21 -5.65 -3.15
CA GLY A 33 -5.29 -5.82 -2.16
C GLY A 33 -4.77 -6.00 -0.75
N VAL A 34 -3.70 -6.80 -0.59
CA VAL A 34 -2.98 -6.96 0.69
C VAL A 34 -2.06 -5.77 0.95
N LEU A 35 -1.39 -5.23 -0.08
CA LEU A 35 -0.52 -4.06 0.05
C LEU A 35 -1.29 -2.73 0.22
N ARG A 36 -2.62 -2.69 0.09
CA ARG A 36 -3.42 -1.45 0.27
C ARG A 36 -3.13 -0.78 1.61
N LEU A 37 -2.96 -1.57 2.67
CA LEU A 37 -2.61 -1.08 4.00
C LEU A 37 -1.18 -0.52 4.04
N LEU A 38 -0.22 -1.19 3.39
CA LEU A 38 1.18 -0.74 3.35
C LEU A 38 1.36 0.54 2.53
N ASN A 39 0.73 0.62 1.35
CA ASN A 39 0.87 1.76 0.45
C ASN A 39 0.15 3.02 1.00
N PHE A 40 -1.04 2.84 1.60
CA PHE A 40 -1.76 3.95 2.23
C PHE A 40 -1.03 4.46 3.48
N ALA A 41 -0.56 3.54 4.34
CA ALA A 41 0.24 3.91 5.50
C ALA A 41 1.48 4.70 5.08
N HIS A 42 2.25 4.21 4.10
CA HIS A 42 3.46 4.89 3.66
C HIS A 42 3.19 6.29 3.10
N GLY A 43 2.15 6.45 2.27
CA GLY A 43 1.77 7.74 1.72
C GLY A 43 1.32 8.75 2.79
N THR A 44 0.51 8.31 3.76
CA THR A 44 0.06 9.18 4.85
C THR A 44 1.20 9.56 5.79
N PHE A 45 2.08 8.62 6.19
CA PHE A 45 3.25 8.93 7.03
C PHE A 45 4.26 9.85 6.33
N TYR A 46 4.46 9.70 5.02
CA TYR A 46 5.29 10.60 4.23
C TYR A 46 4.75 12.03 4.27
N MET A 47 3.45 12.23 4.02
CA MET A 47 2.82 13.54 4.09
C MET A 47 2.89 14.13 5.51
N LEU A 48 2.65 13.31 6.53
CA LEU A 48 2.73 13.73 7.93
C LEU A 48 4.14 14.21 8.29
N GLY A 49 5.17 13.50 7.83
CA GLY A 49 6.57 13.93 7.96
C GLY A 49 6.87 15.24 7.25
N ALA A 50 6.43 15.39 6.01
CA ALA A 50 6.63 16.62 5.23
C ALA A 50 5.96 17.84 5.88
N TYR A 51 4.70 17.71 6.31
CA TYR A 51 3.98 18.79 7.00
C TYR A 51 4.57 19.10 8.37
N THR A 52 5.00 18.08 9.12
CA THR A 52 5.66 18.28 10.41
C THR A 52 6.99 19.01 10.23
N ALA A 53 7.80 18.63 9.24
CA ALA A 53 9.04 19.32 8.91
C ALA A 53 8.78 20.78 8.53
N TYR A 54 7.78 21.03 7.68
CA TYR A 54 7.36 22.38 7.32
C TYR A 54 6.95 23.20 8.55
N GLN A 55 6.13 22.63 9.43
CA GLN A 55 5.67 23.30 10.64
C GLN A 55 6.83 23.61 11.59
N ILE A 56 7.79 22.70 11.75
CA ILE A 56 8.97 22.91 12.58
C ILE A 56 9.84 24.03 11.99
N VAL A 57 10.02 24.09 10.66
CA VAL A 57 10.72 25.21 10.00
C VAL A 57 10.00 26.54 10.26
N GLN A 58 8.67 26.57 10.26
CA GLN A 58 7.91 27.78 10.59
C GLN A 58 8.14 28.26 12.03
N TRP A 59 8.35 27.35 12.98
CA TRP A 59 8.61 27.71 14.39
C TRP A 59 10.05 28.14 14.67
N ILE A 60 11.03 27.45 14.09
CA ILE A 60 12.46 27.67 14.39
C ILE A 60 13.07 28.71 13.43
N GLY A 61 12.41 29.00 12.31
CA GLY A 61 12.84 29.99 11.32
C GLY A 61 13.75 29.42 10.22
N THR A 62 13.98 30.22 9.18
CA THR A 62 14.75 29.83 7.99
C THR A 62 16.21 30.25 8.11
N GLY A 63 16.96 29.59 8.98
CA GLY A 63 18.41 29.73 9.11
C GLY A 63 19.20 28.64 8.35
N PRO A 64 20.50 28.85 8.05
CA PRO A 64 21.35 27.80 7.50
C PRO A 64 21.39 26.61 8.46
N GLY A 65 21.04 25.41 7.97
CA GLY A 65 20.99 24.20 8.80
C GLY A 65 19.67 23.95 9.54
N MET A 66 18.78 24.94 9.66
CA MET A 66 17.49 24.77 10.37
C MET A 66 16.56 23.79 9.65
N PHE A 67 16.65 23.71 8.32
CA PHE A 67 15.96 22.68 7.54
C PHE A 67 16.37 21.26 7.96
N TRP A 68 17.66 21.00 8.19
CA TRP A 68 18.15 19.69 8.60
C TRP A 68 17.71 19.33 10.02
N LEU A 69 17.73 20.30 10.93
CA LEU A 69 17.18 20.15 12.28
C LEU A 69 15.67 19.85 12.25
N ALA A 70 14.92 20.56 11.42
CA ALA A 70 13.49 20.34 11.24
C ALA A 70 13.18 18.98 10.62
N ALA A 71 13.97 18.54 9.64
CA ALA A 71 13.85 17.23 9.01
C ALA A 71 14.14 16.10 10.01
N LEU A 72 15.17 16.23 10.85
CA LEU A 72 15.46 15.28 11.92
C LEU A 72 14.35 15.25 12.98
N GLY A 73 13.84 16.42 13.38
CA GLY A 73 12.71 16.53 14.30
C GLY A 73 11.44 15.87 13.75
N ALA A 74 11.15 16.08 12.46
CA ALA A 74 10.02 15.44 11.80
C ALA A 74 10.20 13.92 11.66
N ALA A 75 11.41 13.46 11.32
CA ALA A 75 11.72 12.03 11.25
C ALA A 75 11.52 11.36 12.63
N ALA A 76 11.96 12.00 13.71
CA ALA A 76 11.73 11.50 15.07
C ALA A 76 10.24 11.46 15.42
N ALA A 77 9.49 12.51 15.10
CA ALA A 77 8.04 12.55 15.33
C ALA A 77 7.29 11.45 14.56
N VAL A 78 7.62 11.25 13.28
CA VAL A 78 7.02 10.18 12.46
C VAL A 78 7.44 8.80 12.94
N ALA A 79 8.68 8.61 13.40
CA ALA A 79 9.13 7.33 13.96
C ALA A 79 8.34 6.95 15.22
N VAL A 80 8.09 7.92 16.11
CA VAL A 80 7.26 7.70 17.31
C VAL A 80 5.82 7.35 16.92
N LEU A 81 5.20 8.11 16.01
CA LEU A 81 3.85 7.83 15.52
C LEU A 81 3.75 6.47 14.82
N GLY A 82 4.74 6.14 13.99
CA GLY A 82 4.85 4.84 13.32
C GLY A 82 4.92 3.70 14.33
N GLY A 83 5.77 3.83 15.36
CA GLY A 83 5.87 2.83 16.43
C GLY A 83 4.58 2.67 17.25
N VAL A 84 3.84 3.75 17.49
CA VAL A 84 2.50 3.69 18.13
C VAL A 84 1.53 2.93 17.22
N VAL A 85 1.45 3.29 15.94
CA VAL A 85 0.55 2.62 14.98
C VAL A 85 0.91 1.15 14.81
N GLU A 86 2.20 0.80 14.78
CA GLU A 86 2.66 -0.59 14.75
C GLU A 86 2.20 -1.37 15.98
N ARG A 87 2.38 -0.79 17.17
CA ARG A 87 2.01 -1.42 18.44
C ARG A 87 0.51 -1.65 18.57
N PHE A 88 -0.32 -0.70 18.15
CA PHE A 88 -1.76 -0.75 18.38
C PHE A 88 -2.56 -1.32 17.21
N LEU A 89 -2.19 -0.98 15.98
CA LEU A 89 -2.94 -1.35 14.79
C LEU A 89 -2.37 -2.62 14.17
N PHE A 90 -1.13 -2.59 13.70
CA PHE A 90 -0.54 -3.71 12.96
C PHE A 90 -0.42 -4.96 13.83
N ARG A 91 0.05 -4.85 15.08
CA ARG A 91 0.14 -5.99 15.99
C ARG A 91 -1.22 -6.64 16.31
N HIS A 92 -2.31 -5.88 16.29
CA HIS A 92 -3.67 -6.44 16.47
C HIS A 92 -4.16 -7.14 15.20
N LEU A 93 -3.85 -6.61 14.02
CA LEU A 93 -4.22 -7.23 12.74
C LEU A 93 -3.47 -8.54 12.51
N TYR A 94 -2.16 -8.59 12.82
CA TYR A 94 -1.35 -9.81 12.68
C TYR A 94 -1.74 -10.94 13.65
N GLY A 95 -2.43 -10.63 14.74
CA GLY A 95 -2.79 -11.60 15.79
C GLY A 95 -4.11 -12.34 15.56
N GLN A 96 -4.83 -12.10 14.46
CA GLN A 96 -6.22 -12.55 14.26
C GLN A 96 -6.42 -13.52 13.08
N GLU A 97 -5.38 -13.89 12.33
CA GLU A 97 -5.57 -14.62 11.06
C GLU A 97 -5.73 -16.15 11.15
N GLU A 98 -5.46 -16.83 12.28
CA GLU A 98 -5.54 -18.32 12.25
C GLU A 98 -6.90 -18.94 12.61
N LEU A 99 -7.86 -18.23 13.23
CA LEU A 99 -9.10 -18.87 13.71
C LEU A 99 -10.40 -18.44 13.01
N TYR A 100 -10.40 -17.36 12.21
CA TYR A 100 -11.62 -16.88 11.54
C TYR A 100 -11.71 -17.22 10.05
N GLN A 101 -10.74 -17.96 9.50
CA GLN A 101 -10.77 -18.39 8.10
C GLN A 101 -11.42 -19.78 7.91
N LEU A 102 -11.91 -20.39 9.00
CA LEU A 102 -12.54 -21.73 9.00
C LEU A 102 -13.96 -21.75 9.62
N LEU A 103 -14.57 -20.59 9.87
CA LEU A 103 -15.98 -20.44 10.27
C LEU A 103 -16.63 -19.34 9.41
#